data_AF-A0A921UBI6-F1
#
_entry.id   AF-A0A921UBI6-F1
#
_cell.length_a   1.000
_cell.length_b   1.000
_cell.length_c   1.000
_cell.angle_alpha   90.00
_cell.angle_beta   90.00
_cell.angle_gamma   90.00
#
_symmetry.space_group_name_H-M   'P 1'
#
loop_
_entity.id
_entity.type
_entity.pdbx_description
1 polymer ?
#
loop_
_entity_poly.entity_id
_entity_poly.type
_entity_poly.pdbx_seq_one_letter_code
_entity_poly.pdbx_strand_id
1 'polypeptide(L)'
;MAGQRAKWNDVNTKILLDLCIAEKDKGNFINGLTTEGMVNVAHNFAQATNQYYTEGKISSKLTTLKRSYRDWQVLANRTGLGRGKRGNITTPDRWGGASRPCTRQNMAPNPQIMEYYMKAISDSLTARVSQEQLRPKTPEIEELHEVMELLSQDGVKEGTQLHYKALDLFKIPMCRKEYLKMKSKNARIGWIDWTWTHGKFNMGV
;
A
#
# COMPACT_ATOMS: atom_id res chain seq x y z
N MET A 1 -15.59 13.18 -31.56
CA MET A 1 -14.57 12.21 -32.02
C MET A 1 -14.71 10.91 -31.23
N ALA A 2 -15.23 9.84 -31.82
CA ALA A 2 -15.23 8.53 -31.15
C ALA A 2 -13.79 8.04 -31.03
N GLY A 3 -13.23 8.06 -29.81
CA GLY A 3 -11.84 7.68 -29.58
C GLY A 3 -11.57 6.23 -29.99
N GLN A 4 -10.57 6.03 -30.85
CA GLN A 4 -10.07 4.70 -31.25
C GLN A 4 -9.90 3.82 -29.98
N ARG A 5 -10.56 2.66 -29.96
CA ARG A 5 -10.39 1.70 -28.87
C ARG A 5 -8.98 1.12 -28.90
N ALA A 6 -8.30 1.12 -27.76
CA ALA A 6 -6.97 0.54 -27.62
C ALA A 6 -6.99 -0.95 -27.98
N LYS A 7 -6.03 -1.39 -28.80
CA LYS A 7 -5.92 -2.77 -29.28
C LYS A 7 -4.95 -3.53 -28.37
N TRP A 8 -5.51 -4.20 -27.36
CA TRP A 8 -4.73 -5.04 -26.45
C TRP A 8 -4.64 -6.47 -26.98
N ASN A 9 -3.42 -6.89 -27.32
CA ASN A 9 -3.09 -8.27 -27.67
C ASN A 9 -2.24 -8.89 -26.54
N ASP A 10 -2.08 -10.21 -26.53
CA ASP A 10 -1.31 -10.91 -25.49
C ASP A 10 0.17 -10.45 -25.48
N VAL A 11 0.75 -10.24 -26.66
CA VAL A 11 2.13 -9.72 -26.81
C VAL A 11 2.25 -8.31 -26.21
N ASN A 12 1.32 -7.42 -26.54
CA ASN A 12 1.30 -6.05 -26.01
C ASN A 12 1.05 -6.06 -24.50
N THR A 13 0.20 -6.96 -24.02
CA THR A 13 -0.08 -7.09 -22.59
C THR A 13 1.15 -7.60 -21.85
N LYS A 14 1.92 -8.53 -22.43
CA LYS A 14 3.20 -8.99 -21.90
C LYS A 14 4.23 -7.86 -21.83
N ILE A 15 4.43 -7.12 -22.93
CA ILE A 15 5.36 -5.98 -22.98
C ILE A 15 4.99 -4.93 -21.93
N LEU A 16 3.70 -4.63 -21.76
CA LEU A 16 3.24 -3.71 -20.71
C LEU A 16 3.65 -4.19 -19.32
N LEU A 17 3.48 -5.49 -19.04
CA LEU A 17 3.81 -6.05 -17.74
C LEU A 17 5.33 -6.11 -17.52
N ASP A 18 6.12 -6.44 -18.53
CA ASP A 18 7.59 -6.39 -18.49
C ASP A 18 8.11 -4.98 -18.18
N LEU A 19 7.54 -3.95 -18.81
CA LEU A 19 7.87 -2.55 -18.52
C LEU A 19 7.47 -2.14 -17.11
N CYS A 20 6.35 -2.65 -16.58
CA CYS A 20 5.96 -2.43 -15.18
C CYS A 20 6.99 -3.05 -14.20
N ILE A 21 7.56 -4.21 -14.52
CA ILE A 21 8.65 -4.80 -13.71
C ILE A 21 9.91 -3.94 -13.81
N ALA A 22 10.29 -3.50 -15.01
CA ALA A 22 11.48 -2.67 -15.20
C ALA A 22 11.40 -1.34 -14.44
N GLU A 23 10.24 -0.68 -14.45
CA GLU A 23 10.03 0.55 -13.66
C GLU A 23 9.94 0.28 -12.15
N LYS A 24 9.52 -0.92 -11.75
CA LYS A 24 9.60 -1.36 -10.36
C LYS A 24 11.05 -1.49 -9.90
N ASP A 25 11.94 -2.09 -10.68
CA ASP A 25 13.36 -2.22 -10.32
C ASP A 25 14.07 -0.86 -10.21
N LYS A 26 13.56 0.16 -10.90
CA LYS A 26 14.02 1.56 -10.78
C LYS A 26 13.48 2.32 -9.57
N GLY A 27 12.58 1.72 -8.78
CA GLY A 27 12.00 2.35 -7.58
C GLY A 27 10.74 3.17 -7.81
N ASN A 28 10.19 3.21 -9.03
CA ASN A 28 8.98 3.97 -9.37
C ASN A 28 7.66 3.26 -8.98
N PHE A 29 7.71 2.37 -7.98
CA PHE A 29 6.59 1.53 -7.57
C PHE A 29 6.45 1.53 -6.05
N ILE A 30 5.66 2.47 -5.49
CA ILE A 30 5.48 2.62 -4.03
C ILE A 30 4.25 1.81 -3.57
N ASN A 31 3.03 2.30 -3.85
CA ASN A 31 1.77 1.58 -3.64
C ASN A 31 1.11 1.19 -4.98
N GLY A 32 1.93 1.11 -6.01
CA GLY A 32 1.54 1.15 -7.42
C GLY A 32 2.55 1.98 -8.20
N LEU A 33 2.38 1.99 -9.52
CA LEU A 33 3.21 2.78 -10.42
C LEU A 33 3.00 4.28 -10.11
N THR A 34 4.08 5.02 -9.87
CA THR A 34 4.03 6.48 -9.65
C THR A 34 3.58 7.20 -10.93
N THR A 35 3.22 8.48 -10.84
CA THR A 35 2.88 9.29 -12.02
C THR A 35 4.04 9.29 -13.02
N GLU A 36 5.27 9.49 -12.54
CA GLU A 36 6.49 9.40 -13.35
C GLU A 36 6.72 8.01 -13.94
N GLY A 37 6.51 6.96 -13.15
CA GLY A 37 6.57 5.58 -13.64
C GLY A 37 5.54 5.30 -14.74
N MET A 38 4.34 5.88 -14.66
CA MET A 38 3.30 5.72 -15.69
C MET A 38 3.66 6.42 -16.99
N VAL A 39 4.24 7.62 -16.92
CA VAL A 39 4.77 8.36 -18.08
C VAL A 39 5.88 7.54 -18.74
N ASN A 40 6.82 7.01 -17.95
CA ASN A 40 7.91 6.17 -18.45
C ASN A 40 7.41 4.88 -19.10
N VAL A 41 6.46 4.19 -18.47
CA VAL A 41 5.84 2.99 -19.07
C VAL A 41 5.15 3.37 -20.37
N ALA A 42 4.38 4.46 -20.42
CA ALA A 42 3.69 4.89 -21.64
C ALA A 42 4.66 5.20 -22.78
N HIS A 43 5.74 5.92 -22.47
CA HIS A 43 6.80 6.25 -23.43
C HIS A 43 7.50 4.98 -23.94
N ASN A 44 7.98 4.13 -23.03
CA ASN A 44 8.70 2.90 -23.39
C ASN A 44 7.79 1.89 -24.10
N PHE A 45 6.50 1.88 -23.77
CA PHE A 45 5.51 1.06 -24.44
C PHE A 45 5.30 1.52 -25.89
N ALA A 46 5.23 2.83 -26.12
CA ALA A 46 5.15 3.39 -27.46
C ALA A 46 6.40 3.04 -28.30
N GLN A 47 7.58 3.10 -27.69
CA GLN A 47 8.83 2.67 -28.34
C GLN A 47 8.85 1.18 -28.70
N ALA A 48 8.39 0.31 -27.79
CA ALA A 48 8.45 -1.14 -27.98
C ALA A 48 7.37 -1.69 -28.92
N THR A 49 6.18 -1.09 -28.93
CA THR A 49 5.02 -1.61 -29.69
C THR A 49 4.65 -0.76 -30.90
N ASN A 50 5.26 0.40 -31.06
CA ASN A 50 4.88 1.43 -32.03
C ASN A 50 3.38 1.81 -31.91
N GLN A 51 2.81 1.69 -30.72
CA GLN A 51 1.43 2.05 -30.40
C GLN A 51 1.39 3.12 -29.33
N TYR A 52 0.79 4.25 -29.67
CA TYR A 52 0.65 5.37 -28.75
C TYR A 52 -0.61 5.21 -27.91
N TYR A 53 -0.42 4.88 -26.63
CA TYR A 53 -1.48 4.88 -25.63
C TYR A 53 -1.22 5.97 -24.60
N THR A 54 -2.25 6.76 -24.31
CA THR A 54 -2.23 7.68 -23.17
C THR A 54 -2.11 6.90 -21.87
N GLU A 55 -1.46 7.50 -20.88
CA GLU A 55 -1.29 6.94 -19.53
C GLU A 55 -2.62 6.44 -18.94
N GLY A 56 -3.72 7.16 -19.15
CA GLY A 56 -5.05 6.75 -18.71
C GLY A 56 -5.53 5.41 -19.32
N LYS A 57 -5.15 5.12 -20.58
CA LYS A 57 -5.47 3.82 -21.23
C LYS A 57 -4.65 2.69 -20.64
N ILE A 58 -3.38 2.95 -20.36
CA ILE A 58 -2.47 1.98 -19.73
C ILE A 58 -2.90 1.69 -18.30
N SER A 59 -3.18 2.72 -17.51
CA SER A 59 -3.70 2.62 -16.14
C SER A 59 -5.03 1.86 -16.08
N SER A 60 -5.95 2.16 -17.01
CA SER A 60 -7.22 1.45 -17.12
C SER A 60 -7.00 -0.05 -17.41
N LYS A 61 -6.13 -0.40 -18.37
CA LYS A 61 -5.80 -1.80 -18.67
C LYS A 61 -5.16 -2.50 -17.47
N LEU A 62 -4.22 -1.86 -16.79
CA LEU A 62 -3.56 -2.40 -15.60
C LEU A 62 -4.58 -2.67 -14.47
N THR A 63 -5.53 -1.76 -14.28
CA THR A 63 -6.63 -1.92 -13.31
C THR A 63 -7.52 -3.11 -13.65
N THR A 64 -7.88 -3.28 -14.94
CA THR A 64 -8.63 -4.45 -15.41
C THR A 64 -7.87 -5.75 -15.15
N LEU A 65 -6.56 -5.79 -15.45
CA LEU A 65 -5.73 -6.97 -15.22
C LEU A 65 -5.64 -7.34 -13.73
N LYS A 66 -5.44 -6.35 -12.86
CA LYS A 66 -5.44 -6.56 -11.40
C LYS A 66 -6.77 -7.12 -10.90
N ARG A 67 -7.90 -6.63 -11.42
CA ARG A 67 -9.23 -7.13 -11.05
C ARG A 67 -9.42 -8.58 -11.48
N SER A 68 -9.12 -8.92 -12.73
CA SER A 68 -9.22 -10.29 -13.25
C SER A 68 -8.37 -11.27 -12.45
N TYR A 69 -7.18 -10.88 -12.00
CA TYR A 69 -6.34 -11.72 -11.15
C TYR A 69 -6.94 -11.94 -9.75
N ARG A 70 -7.44 -10.89 -9.09
CA ARG A 70 -8.09 -11.01 -7.78
C ARG A 70 -9.31 -11.95 -7.85
N ASP A 71 -10.11 -11.80 -8.90
CA ASP A 71 -11.27 -12.67 -9.14
C ASP A 71 -10.81 -14.13 -9.34
N TRP A 72 -9.73 -14.37 -10.07
CA TRP A 72 -9.11 -15.69 -10.21
C TRP A 72 -8.60 -16.26 -8.88
N GLN A 73 -7.91 -15.47 -8.06
CA GLN A 73 -7.40 -15.93 -6.75
C GLN A 73 -8.54 -16.35 -5.82
N VAL A 74 -9.63 -15.57 -5.77
CA VAL A 74 -10.82 -15.90 -4.97
C VAL A 74 -11.42 -17.24 -5.42
N LEU A 75 -11.44 -17.50 -6.74
CA LEU A 75 -11.93 -18.76 -7.29
C LEU A 75 -10.98 -19.92 -7.02
N ALA A 76 -9.68 -19.71 -7.17
CA ALA A 76 -8.65 -20.70 -6.90
C ALA A 76 -8.71 -21.17 -5.43
N ASN A 77 -8.82 -20.23 -4.49
CA ASN A 77 -8.92 -20.51 -3.06
C ASN A 77 -10.22 -21.22 -2.67
N ARG A 78 -11.33 -20.97 -3.36
CA ARG A 78 -12.64 -21.58 -3.07
C ARG A 78 -12.80 -23.00 -3.64
N THR A 79 -12.14 -23.30 -4.75
CA THR A 79 -12.35 -24.57 -5.49
C THR A 79 -11.14 -25.51 -5.46
N GLY A 80 -10.03 -25.08 -4.84
CA GLY A 80 -8.84 -25.90 -4.68
C GLY A 80 -8.08 -26.18 -5.98
N LEU A 81 -8.18 -25.30 -6.98
CA LEU A 81 -7.38 -25.21 -8.24
C LEU A 81 -8.09 -24.39 -9.35
N GLY A 82 -9.24 -23.75 -9.06
CA GLY A 82 -9.95 -22.93 -10.05
C GLY A 82 -10.66 -23.72 -11.14
N ARG A 83 -10.84 -25.03 -10.95
CA ARG A 83 -11.45 -25.95 -11.93
C ARG A 83 -12.78 -26.47 -11.41
N GLY A 84 -13.81 -26.41 -12.25
CA GLY A 84 -15.08 -27.09 -12.02
C GLY A 84 -14.91 -28.60 -12.12
N LYS A 85 -15.97 -29.35 -11.76
CA LYS A 85 -16.00 -30.83 -11.74
C LYS A 85 -15.59 -31.53 -13.05
N ARG A 86 -15.53 -30.80 -14.18
CA ARG A 86 -15.11 -31.30 -15.50
C ARG A 86 -13.74 -30.77 -15.96
N GLY A 87 -12.94 -30.18 -15.07
CA GLY A 87 -11.64 -29.59 -15.41
C GLY A 87 -11.71 -28.24 -16.12
N ASN A 88 -12.91 -27.66 -16.26
CA ASN A 88 -13.17 -26.37 -16.89
C ASN A 88 -13.00 -25.21 -15.89
N ILE A 89 -12.43 -24.08 -16.33
CA ILE A 89 -12.36 -22.86 -15.52
C ILE A 89 -13.80 -22.36 -15.31
N THR A 90 -14.32 -22.49 -14.09
CA THR A 90 -15.70 -22.08 -13.76
C THR A 90 -15.67 -20.62 -13.30
N THR A 91 -16.13 -19.72 -14.16
CA THR A 91 -16.43 -18.34 -13.77
C THR A 91 -17.71 -18.33 -12.92
N PRO A 92 -17.75 -17.65 -11.75
CA PRO A 92 -18.90 -17.63 -10.87
C PRO A 92 -20.05 -16.81 -11.47
N ASP A 93 -21.28 -17.10 -11.08
CA ASP A 93 -22.56 -16.61 -11.63
C ASP A 93 -22.77 -15.06 -11.71
N ARG A 94 -21.78 -14.25 -11.34
CA ARG A 94 -21.78 -12.80 -11.65
C ARG A 94 -21.71 -12.50 -13.16
N TRP A 95 -21.50 -13.52 -13.98
CA TRP A 95 -21.54 -13.51 -15.44
C TRP A 95 -22.91 -13.90 -16.03
N GLY A 96 -23.98 -13.90 -15.23
CA GLY A 96 -25.37 -14.08 -15.69
C GLY A 96 -26.23 -12.87 -15.33
N GLY A 97 -26.45 -11.95 -16.28
CA GLY A 97 -27.40 -10.84 -16.09
C GLY A 97 -27.14 -9.54 -16.86
N ALA A 98 -26.28 -9.54 -17.89
CA ALA A 98 -26.36 -8.63 -19.04
C ALA A 98 -25.15 -8.92 -19.94
N SER A 99 -25.42 -9.42 -21.13
CA SER A 99 -24.46 -9.71 -22.19
C SER A 99 -23.64 -8.46 -22.54
N ARG A 100 -22.47 -8.28 -21.92
CA ARG A 100 -21.36 -7.59 -22.59
C ARG A 100 -20.50 -8.68 -23.20
N PRO A 101 -20.34 -8.73 -24.53
CA PRO A 101 -19.47 -9.69 -25.17
C PRO A 101 -18.07 -9.59 -24.55
N CYS A 102 -17.60 -10.68 -23.95
CA CYS A 102 -16.19 -10.87 -23.70
C CYS A 102 -15.50 -10.93 -25.06
N THR A 103 -15.09 -9.78 -25.59
CA THR A 103 -14.20 -9.75 -26.74
C THR A 103 -12.91 -10.47 -26.36
N ARG A 104 -12.40 -11.32 -27.25
CA ARG A 104 -11.14 -12.06 -27.15
C ARG A 104 -9.93 -11.23 -26.64
N GLN A 105 -10.01 -9.90 -26.74
CA GLN A 105 -9.08 -8.88 -26.21
C GLN A 105 -9.04 -8.76 -24.68
N ASN A 106 -10.00 -9.37 -23.97
CA ASN A 106 -10.12 -9.37 -22.51
C ASN A 106 -9.86 -10.75 -21.90
N MET A 107 -9.35 -11.72 -22.68
CA MET A 107 -8.79 -12.93 -22.10
C MET A 107 -7.62 -12.52 -21.19
N ALA A 108 -7.64 -13.03 -19.96
CA ALA A 108 -6.50 -12.92 -19.08
C ALA A 108 -5.29 -13.52 -19.82
N PRO A 109 -4.11 -12.86 -19.81
CA PRO A 109 -2.88 -13.55 -20.16
C PRO A 109 -2.82 -14.83 -19.33
N ASN A 110 -2.30 -15.90 -19.94
CA ASN A 110 -2.06 -17.22 -19.31
C ASN A 110 -1.98 -17.08 -17.77
N PRO A 111 -2.82 -17.77 -16.98
CA PRO A 111 -2.85 -17.65 -15.51
C PRO A 111 -1.46 -17.66 -14.85
N GLN A 112 -0.52 -18.42 -15.42
CA GLN A 112 0.88 -18.49 -14.97
C GLN A 112 1.65 -17.16 -15.14
N ILE A 113 1.41 -16.43 -16.23
CA ILE A 113 2.03 -15.14 -16.50
C ILE A 113 1.54 -14.12 -15.46
N MET A 114 0.23 -14.04 -15.25
CA MET A 114 -0.34 -13.13 -14.25
C MET A 114 0.08 -13.48 -12.82
N GLU A 115 0.18 -14.77 -12.50
CA GLU A 115 0.70 -15.26 -11.23
C GLU A 115 2.16 -14.85 -11.02
N TYR A 116 3.02 -14.99 -12.04
CA TYR A 116 4.42 -14.54 -12.00
C TYR A 116 4.54 -13.04 -11.69
N TYR A 117 3.80 -12.18 -12.41
CA TYR A 117 3.85 -10.73 -12.19
C TYR A 117 3.29 -10.33 -10.81
N MET A 118 2.17 -10.91 -10.41
CA MET A 118 1.53 -10.54 -9.14
C MET A 118 2.33 -11.06 -7.94
N LYS A 119 2.94 -12.25 -8.05
CA LYS A 119 3.90 -12.75 -7.08
C LYS A 119 5.15 -11.87 -7.02
N ALA A 120 5.73 -11.51 -8.16
CA ALA A 120 6.91 -10.63 -8.20
C ALA A 120 6.63 -9.24 -7.61
N ILE A 121 5.42 -8.70 -7.77
CA ILE A 121 5.02 -7.42 -7.16
C ILE A 121 4.73 -7.61 -5.66
N SER A 122 4.04 -8.67 -5.26
CA SER A 122 3.74 -8.99 -3.87
C SER A 122 4.99 -9.29 -3.04
N ASP A 123 5.86 -10.20 -3.48
CA ASP A 123 7.08 -10.60 -2.75
C ASP A 123 8.02 -9.41 -2.51
N SER A 124 8.03 -8.44 -3.43
CA SER A 124 8.80 -7.21 -3.30
C SER A 124 8.15 -6.16 -2.39
N LEU A 125 6.82 -6.11 -2.30
CA LEU A 125 6.12 -5.34 -1.26
C LEU A 125 6.43 -5.91 0.12
N THR A 126 6.42 -7.24 0.27
CA THR A 126 6.79 -7.89 1.54
C THR A 126 8.25 -7.65 1.89
N ALA A 127 9.17 -7.78 0.93
CA ALA A 127 10.59 -7.49 1.15
C ALA A 127 10.84 -6.03 1.53
N ARG A 128 10.12 -5.08 0.92
CA ARG A 128 10.20 -3.66 1.30
C ARG A 128 9.59 -3.38 2.65
N VAL A 129 8.46 -3.99 3.00
CA VAL A 129 7.90 -3.88 4.36
C VAL A 129 8.89 -4.42 5.38
N SER A 130 9.55 -5.54 5.10
CA SER A 130 10.63 -6.06 5.94
C SER A 130 11.81 -5.08 6.00
N GLN A 131 12.21 -4.47 4.89
CA GLN A 131 13.32 -3.52 4.83
C GLN A 131 12.99 -2.15 5.47
N GLU A 132 11.75 -1.70 5.41
CA GLU A 132 11.19 -0.53 6.10
C GLU A 132 11.10 -0.79 7.62
N GLN A 133 10.75 -2.02 8.02
CA GLN A 133 10.81 -2.48 9.41
C GLN A 133 12.25 -2.57 9.95
N LEU A 134 13.24 -2.81 9.07
CA LEU A 134 14.67 -2.80 9.37
C LEU A 134 15.28 -1.39 9.34
N ARG A 135 14.58 -0.40 8.80
CA ARG A 135 15.02 1.00 8.86
C ARG A 135 15.09 1.39 10.35
N PRO A 136 16.17 2.03 10.81
CA PRO A 136 16.23 2.51 12.20
C PRO A 136 15.00 3.36 12.44
N LYS A 137 14.16 2.96 13.41
CA LYS A 137 13.07 3.84 13.89
C LYS A 137 13.74 5.16 14.22
N THR A 138 13.19 6.27 13.73
CA THR A 138 13.79 7.56 14.04
C THR A 138 13.80 7.70 15.57
N PRO A 139 14.86 8.27 16.17
CA PRO A 139 14.99 8.34 17.63
C PRO A 139 13.76 8.98 18.28
N GLU A 140 13.04 9.86 17.57
CA GLU A 140 11.80 10.46 18.03
C GLU A 140 10.64 9.48 18.20
N ILE A 141 10.53 8.46 17.34
CA ILE A 141 9.49 7.42 17.42
C ILE A 141 9.79 6.46 18.56
N GLU A 142 11.07 6.14 18.76
CA GLU A 142 11.51 5.29 19.87
C GLU A 142 11.31 6.00 21.21
N GLU A 143 11.73 7.26 21.33
CA GLU A 143 11.45 8.12 22.49
C GLU A 143 9.94 8.20 22.79
N LEU A 144 9.11 8.35 21.76
CA LEU A 144 7.65 8.41 21.91
C LEU A 144 7.08 7.09 22.41
N HIS A 145 7.56 5.96 21.87
CA HIS A 145 7.13 4.64 22.32
C HIS A 145 7.51 4.40 23.79
N GLU A 146 8.73 4.74 24.17
CA GLU A 146 9.21 4.59 25.55
C GLU A 146 8.41 5.43 26.57
N VAL A 147 8.12 6.70 26.27
CA VAL A 147 7.33 7.54 27.19
C VAL A 147 5.87 7.06 27.29
N MET A 148 5.31 6.53 26.20
CA MET A 148 3.94 5.98 26.20
C MET A 148 3.87 4.67 27.00
N GLU A 149 4.89 3.82 26.88
CA GLU A 149 5.00 2.60 27.67
C GLU A 149 5.14 2.91 29.18
N LEU A 150 6.00 3.87 29.53
CA LEU A 150 6.15 4.32 30.93
C LEU A 150 4.86 4.94 31.48
N LEU A 151 4.13 5.72 30.66
CA LEU A 151 2.84 6.29 31.06
C LEU A 151 1.80 5.21 31.38
N SER A 152 1.80 4.12 30.59
CA SER A 152 0.97 2.95 30.83
C SER A 152 1.40 2.19 32.10
N GLN A 153 2.70 1.98 32.31
CA GLN A 153 3.25 1.37 33.53
C GLN A 153 2.94 2.21 34.78
N ASP A 154 2.86 3.53 34.64
CA ASP A 154 2.43 4.45 35.70
C ASP A 154 0.94 4.34 36.01
N GLY A 155 0.18 3.52 35.28
CA GLY A 155 -1.23 3.27 35.52
C GLY A 155 -2.14 4.41 35.04
N VAL A 156 -1.65 5.26 34.15
CA VAL A 156 -2.48 6.30 33.52
C VAL A 156 -3.33 5.63 32.44
N LYS A 157 -4.63 5.50 32.72
CA LYS A 157 -5.57 4.90 31.77
C LYS A 157 -5.71 5.78 30.54
N GLU A 158 -5.74 5.14 29.37
CA GLU A 158 -6.07 5.81 28.11
C GLU A 158 -7.44 6.50 28.21
N GLY A 159 -7.55 7.67 27.60
CA GLY A 159 -8.76 8.48 27.63
C GLY A 159 -8.98 9.30 28.90
N THR A 160 -8.07 9.24 29.88
CA THR A 160 -8.12 10.16 31.04
C THR A 160 -7.56 11.54 30.69
N GLN A 161 -7.95 12.57 31.46
CA GLN A 161 -7.43 13.92 31.27
C GLN A 161 -5.89 13.96 31.34
N LEU A 162 -5.29 13.16 32.24
CA LEU A 162 -3.85 13.09 32.41
C LEU A 162 -3.16 12.43 31.20
N HIS A 163 -3.81 11.45 30.58
CA HIS A 163 -3.35 10.87 29.32
C HIS A 163 -3.34 11.90 28.19
N TYR A 164 -4.38 12.73 28.04
CA TYR A 164 -4.41 13.77 27.01
C TYR A 164 -3.37 14.87 27.24
N LYS A 165 -3.17 15.31 28.49
CA LYS A 165 -2.09 16.25 28.86
C LYS A 165 -0.72 15.68 28.46
N ALA A 166 -0.48 14.40 28.75
CA ALA A 166 0.77 13.73 28.39
C ALA A 166 0.97 13.64 26.87
N LEU A 167 -0.08 13.29 26.11
CA LEU A 167 -0.01 13.23 24.63
C LEU A 167 0.40 14.56 24.02
N ASP A 168 -0.12 15.67 24.54
CA ASP A 168 0.25 17.00 24.04
C ASP A 168 1.68 17.40 24.44
N LEU A 169 2.12 17.10 25.66
CA LEU A 169 3.50 17.35 26.08
C LEU A 169 4.52 16.52 25.29
N PHE A 170 4.22 15.25 25.00
CA PHE A 170 5.14 14.36 24.28
C PHE A 170 5.30 14.68 22.79
N LYS A 171 4.52 15.62 22.25
CA LYS A 171 4.81 16.22 20.93
C LYS A 171 6.12 17.01 20.95
N ILE A 172 6.54 17.50 22.11
CA ILE A 172 7.74 18.31 22.30
C ILE A 172 8.90 17.38 22.70
N PRO A 173 10.00 17.30 21.91
CA PRO A 173 11.11 16.37 22.19
C PRO A 173 11.76 16.58 23.56
N MET A 174 11.86 17.83 24.03
CA MET A 174 12.43 18.14 25.34
C MET A 174 11.59 17.56 26.48
N CYS A 175 10.27 17.66 26.38
CA CYS A 175 9.35 17.08 27.35
C CYS A 175 9.50 15.54 27.43
N ARG A 176 9.72 14.85 26.30
CA ARG A 176 9.98 13.40 26.30
C ARG A 176 11.27 13.06 27.05
N LYS A 177 12.36 13.79 26.77
CA LYS A 177 13.67 13.55 27.41
C LYS A 177 13.66 13.84 28.90
N GLU A 178 12.99 14.91 29.32
CA GLU A 178 12.79 15.24 30.74
C GLU A 178 11.96 14.16 31.43
N TYR A 179 10.90 13.66 30.77
CA TYR A 179 10.07 12.59 31.29
C TYR A 179 10.83 11.29 31.50
N LEU A 180 11.64 10.87 30.52
CA LEU A 180 12.48 9.67 30.59
C LEU A 180 13.54 9.74 31.69
N LYS A 181 14.03 10.95 32.02
CA LYS A 181 15.01 11.15 33.10
C LYS A 181 14.42 10.91 34.50
N MET A 182 13.11 11.01 34.66
CA MET A 182 12.44 10.87 35.96
C MET A 182 12.16 9.40 36.31
N LYS A 183 12.68 8.96 37.47
CA LYS A 183 12.60 7.55 37.91
C LYS A 183 11.34 7.22 38.70
N SER A 184 10.76 8.19 39.40
CA SER A 184 9.59 7.98 40.27
C SER A 184 8.28 8.24 39.52
N LYS A 185 7.34 7.29 39.61
CA LYS A 185 5.97 7.42 39.11
C LYS A 185 5.28 8.70 39.59
N ASN A 186 5.35 8.98 40.90
CA ASN A 186 4.69 10.14 41.48
C ASN A 186 5.31 11.46 40.98
N ALA A 187 6.62 11.45 40.73
CA ALA A 187 7.31 12.60 40.14
C ALA A 187 6.90 12.81 38.68
N ARG A 188 6.78 11.74 37.89
CA ARG A 188 6.33 11.80 36.48
C ARG A 188 4.90 12.32 36.34
N ILE A 189 3.98 11.78 37.13
CA ILE A 189 2.56 12.21 37.14
C ILE A 189 2.45 13.67 37.62
N GLY A 190 3.13 14.03 38.71
CA GLY A 190 3.14 15.40 39.23
C GLY A 190 3.76 16.39 38.25
N TRP A 191 4.81 15.97 37.54
CA TRP A 191 5.45 16.80 36.51
C TRP A 191 4.53 17.06 35.31
N ILE A 192 3.75 16.08 34.85
CA ILE A 192 2.77 16.31 33.76
C ILE A 192 1.79 17.42 34.17
N ASP A 193 1.25 17.35 35.39
CA ASP A 193 0.25 18.32 35.84
C ASP A 193 0.84 19.71 36.11
N TRP A 194 2.02 19.75 36.74
CA TRP A 194 2.75 21.00 36.99
C TRP A 194 3.19 21.67 35.67
N THR A 195 3.73 20.89 34.73
CA THR A 195 4.21 21.40 33.44
C THR A 195 3.06 21.84 32.54
N TRP A 196 1.90 21.18 32.64
CA TRP A 196 0.69 21.62 31.94
C TRP A 196 0.15 22.96 32.47
N THR A 197 0.27 23.20 33.77
CA THR A 197 -0.29 24.39 34.44
C THR A 197 0.66 25.58 34.47
N HIS A 198 1.97 25.32 34.53
CA HIS A 198 3.02 26.35 34.68
C HIS A 198 3.98 26.43 33.50
N GLY A 199 4.04 25.40 32.66
CA GLY A 199 4.84 25.41 31.45
C GLY A 199 4.24 26.42 30.47
N LYS A 200 5.09 27.32 29.95
CA LYS A 200 4.71 28.28 28.90
C LYS A 200 4.52 27.58 27.55
N PHE A 201 3.67 26.58 27.48
CA PHE A 201 3.25 25.94 26.22
C PHE A 201 1.92 26.55 25.80
N ASN A 202 1.89 27.88 25.70
CA ASN A 202 0.78 28.59 25.10
C ASN A 202 0.84 28.25 23.61
N MET A 203 -0.01 27.32 23.17
CA MET A 203 -0.22 27.06 21.76
C MET A 203 -0.64 28.38 21.12
N GLY A 204 0.16 28.86 20.18
CA GLY A 204 -0.15 30.03 19.37
C GLY A 204 -1.53 29.85 18.75
N VAL A 205 -2.41 30.79 19.07
CA VAL A 205 -3.53 31.19 18.22
C VAL A 205 -2.97 32.00 17.06
#